data_AF-H6SRC7-F1
#
_entry.id   AF-H6SRC7-F1
#
_cell.length_a   1.000
_cell.length_b   1.000
_cell.length_c   1.000
_cell.angle_alpha   90.00
_cell.angle_beta   90.00
_cell.angle_gamma   90.00
#
_symmetry.space_group_name_H-M   'P 1'
#
loop_
_entity.id
_entity.type
_entity.pdbx_description
1 polymer ?
#
loop_
_entity_poly.entity_id
_entity_poly.type
_entity_poly.pdbx_seq_one_letter_code
_entity_poly.pdbx_strand_id
1 'polypeptide(L)' 'MTFNNPFRLPPFDENLPAGSYVLIVDDEDISGTTFIAYRRVATLLQVPAVALGLTQQEIYSIDHNDLTQALQTDRTLP' A
#
# COMPACT_ATOMS: atom_id res chain seq x y z
N MET A 1 3.61 0.52 -7.58
CA MET A 1 3.71 1.96 -7.24
C MET A 1 5.16 2.28 -6.88
N THR A 2 5.56 3.54 -6.91
CA THR A 2 6.94 3.94 -6.59
C THR A 2 6.92 5.14 -5.66
N PHE A 3 7.74 5.09 -4.61
CA PHE A 3 8.05 6.19 -3.70
C PHE A 3 9.46 6.68 -4.01
N ASN A 4 9.64 7.99 -4.16
CA ASN A 4 10.94 8.60 -4.45
C ASN A 4 11.75 8.88 -3.19
N ASN A 5 11.07 8.99 -2.05
CA ASN A 5 11.63 9.27 -0.74
C ASN A 5 11.27 8.15 0.25
N PRO A 6 12.07 7.97 1.32
CA PRO A 6 11.65 7.15 2.44
C PRO A 6 10.33 7.67 3.01
N PHE A 7 9.40 6.77 3.28
CA PHE A 7 8.04 7.13 3.70
C PHE A 7 7.62 6.32 4.92
N ARG A 8 6.70 6.89 5.69
CA ARG A 8 6.10 6.23 6.84
C ARG A 8 4.71 5.72 6.47
N LEU A 9 4.39 4.50 6.88
CA LEU A 9 3.08 3.91 6.64
C LEU A 9 2.74 2.97 7.81
N PRO A 10 1.61 3.13 8.50
CA PRO A 10 1.14 2.10 9.43
C PRO A 10 0.88 0.78 8.69
N PRO A 11 1.17 -0.40 9.30
CA PRO A 11 1.60 -0.61 10.68
C PRO A 11 3.12 -0.60 10.90
N PHE A 12 3.92 -0.10 9.95
CA PHE A 12 5.37 -0.12 10.06
C PHE A 12 5.85 0.94 11.08
N ASP A 13 6.59 0.50 12.09
CA ASP A 13 7.19 1.39 13.09
C ASP A 13 8.33 2.23 12.49
N GLU A 14 9.05 1.65 11.54
CA GLU A 14 10.15 2.29 10.82
C GLU A 14 9.71 2.86 9.47
N ASN A 15 10.50 3.81 8.94
CA ASN A 15 10.28 4.31 7.59
C ASN A 15 10.67 3.23 6.57
N LEU A 16 9.76 2.99 5.64
CA LEU A 16 10.04 2.19 4.46
C LEU A 16 10.96 2.98 3.53
N PRO A 17 11.97 2.33 2.92
CA PRO A 17 12.86 3.01 2.00
C PRO A 17 12.14 3.46 0.72
N ALA A 18 12.73 4.44 0.04
CA ALA A 18 12.31 4.78 -1.32
C ALA A 18 12.45 3.55 -2.23
N GLY A 19 11.49 3.36 -3.14
CA GLY A 19 11.51 2.22 -4.02
C GLY A 19 10.16 1.87 -4.63
N SER A 20 10.17 0.75 -5.35
CA SER A 20 8.96 0.21 -5.98
C SER A 20 8.32 -0.85 -5.11
N TYR A 21 7.03 -0.66 -4.83
CA TYR A 21 6.20 -1.54 -4.02
C TYR A 21 5.02 -2.05 -4.84
N VAL A 22 4.61 -3.29 -4.59
CA VAL A 22 3.42 -3.87 -5.23
C VAL A 22 2.22 -3.61 -4.32
N LEU A 23 1.20 -2.97 -4.90
CA LEU A 23 -0.10 -2.79 -4.27
C LEU A 23 -1.02 -3.89 -4.77
N ILE A 24 -1.63 -4.61 -3.84
CA ILE A 24 -2.67 -5.56 -4.12
C ILE A 24 -3.95 -4.97 -3.53
N VAL A 25 -4.93 -4.70 -4.38
CA VAL A 25 -6.24 -4.21 -3.97
C VAL A 25 -7.22 -5.36 -4.17
N ASP A 26 -7.92 -5.72 -3.11
CA ASP A 26 -8.99 -6.70 -3.18
C ASP A 26 -10.32 -5.95 -3.19
N ASP A 27 -10.99 -5.97 -4.34
CA ASP A 27 -12.31 -5.39 -4.54
C ASP A 27 -13.30 -6.55 -4.74
N GLU A 28 -14.28 -6.66 -3.83
CA GLU A 28 -15.36 -7.64 -3.94
C GLU A 28 -16.47 -7.05 -4.81
N ASP A 29 -16.89 -7.84 -5.80
CA ASP A 29 -18.03 -7.51 -6.65
C ASP A 29 -19.33 -7.80 -5.88
N ILE A 30 -20.04 -6.72 -5.57
CA ILE A 30 -21.38 -6.76 -4.99
C ILE A 30 -22.37 -6.47 -6.12
N SER A 31 -22.43 -7.38 -7.10
CA SER A 31 -23.39 -7.28 -8.19
C SER A 31 -24.79 -7.64 -7.70
N GLY A 32 -25.69 -6.66 -7.78
CA GLY A 32 -27.14 -6.89 -7.68
C GLY A 32 -27.75 -7.02 -9.07
N THR A 33 -28.97 -7.57 -9.17
CA THR A 33 -29.67 -7.76 -10.45
C THR A 33 -29.88 -6.45 -11.25
N THR A 34 -29.75 -5.29 -10.61
CA THR A 34 -30.00 -3.96 -11.19
C THR A 34 -28.78 -3.04 -11.25
N PHE A 35 -27.65 -3.39 -10.64
CA PHE A 35 -26.42 -2.58 -10.69
C PHE A 35 -25.17 -3.38 -10.33
N ILE A 36 -24.03 -2.94 -10.86
CA ILE A 36 -22.71 -3.40 -10.46
C ILE A 36 -22.17 -2.42 -9.41
N ALA A 37 -21.75 -2.93 -8.27
CA ALA A 37 -21.04 -2.15 -7.25
C ALA A 37 -19.81 -2.92 -6.77
N TYR A 38 -18.74 -2.19 -6.46
CA TYR A 38 -17.51 -2.75 -5.92
C TYR A 38 -17.31 -2.25 -4.49
N ARG A 39 -16.99 -3.16 -3.57
CA ARG A 39 -16.54 -2.82 -2.23
C ARG A 39 -15.09 -3.24 -2.07
N ARG A 40 -14.22 -2.29 -1.74
CA ARG A 40 -12.85 -2.62 -1.35
C ARG A 40 -12.86 -3.38 -0.03
N VAL A 41 -12.30 -4.59 -0.03
CA VAL A 41 -12.21 -5.48 1.13
C VAL A 41 -10.84 -5.37 1.79
N ALA A 42 -9.77 -5.17 1.01
CA ALA A 42 -8.43 -4.99 1.56
C ALA A 42 -7.53 -4.13 0.66
N THR A 43 -6.60 -3.41 1.29
CA THR A 43 -5.43 -2.82 0.62
C THR A 43 -4.19 -3.49 1.20
N LEU A 44 -3.46 -4.24 0.38
CA LEU A 44 -2.29 -4.98 0.82
C LEU A 44 -1.03 -4.43 0.13
N LEU A 45 0.03 -4.27 0.90
CA LEU A 45 1.33 -3.85 0.41
C LEU A 45 2.32 -5.00 0.50
N GLN A 46 2.88 -5.38 -0.64
CA GLN A 46 4.00 -6.32 -0.66
C GLN A 46 5.30 -5.54 -0.47
N VAL A 47 6.00 -5.84 0.63
CA VAL A 47 7.27 -5.25 1.00
C VAL A 47 8.41 -6.17 0.57
N PRO A 48 9.36 -5.70 -0.26
CA PRO A 48 10.53 -6.48 -0.62
C PRO A 48 11.38 -6.82 0.62
N ALA A 49 11.95 -8.02 0.66
CA ALA A 49 12.82 -8.47 1.76
C ALA A 49 13.94 -7.46 2.07
N VAL A 50 14.55 -6.92 1.01
CA VAL A 50 15.64 -5.92 1.07
C VAL A 50 15.21 -4.58 1.66
N ALA A 51 13.92 -4.25 1.66
CA ALA A 51 13.43 -2.95 2.12
C ALA A 51 13.40 -2.85 3.65
N LEU A 52 13.24 -3.97 4.35
CA LEU A 52 13.12 -4.03 5.82
C LEU A 52 14.19 -4.96 6.46
N GLY A 53 15.19 -5.40 5.70
CA GLY A 53 16.17 -6.38 6.19
C GLY A 53 15.55 -7.74 6.54
N LEU A 54 14.38 -8.05 5.97
CA LEU A 54 13.71 -9.33 6.15
C LEU A 54 14.39 -10.41 5.31
N THR A 55 14.19 -11.68 5.69
CA THR A 55 14.72 -12.82 4.93
C THR A 55 13.88 -13.15 3.70
N GLN A 56 12.61 -12.71 3.68
CA GLN A 56 11.63 -12.99 2.63
C GLN A 56 10.74 -11.76 2.38
N GLN A 57 10.08 -11.73 1.22
CA GLN A 57 9.07 -10.72 0.95
C GLN A 57 7.83 -10.98 1.81
N GLU A 58 7.23 -9.91 2.33
CA GLU A 58 6.06 -10.01 3.18
C GLU A 58 4.93 -9.13 2.68
N ILE A 59 3.69 -9.51 3.01
CA ILE A 59 2.48 -8.81 2.59
C ILE A 59 1.80 -8.28 3.85
N TYR A 60 1.56 -6.98 3.88
CA TYR A 60 0.95 -6.29 5.00
C TYR A 60 -0.39 -5.70 4.59
N SER A 61 -1.40 -5.86 5.43
CA SER A 61 -2.63 -5.07 5.30
C SER A 61 -2.38 -3.65 5.77
N ILE A 62 -2.75 -2.69 4.94
CA ILE A 62 -2.56 -1.26 5.17
C ILE A 62 -3.87 -0.51 4.98
N ASP A 63 -4.00 0.64 5.61
CA ASP A 63 -5.13 1.53 5.36
C ASP A 63 -4.93 2.31 4.05
N HIS A 64 -6.01 2.46 3.29
CA HIS A 64 -5.96 3.14 1.99
C HIS A 64 -5.76 4.65 2.11
N ASN A 65 -6.30 5.27 3.16
CA ASN A 65 -6.14 6.69 3.43
C ASN A 65 -4.69 6.98 3.83
N ASP A 66 -4.10 6.16 4.70
CA ASP A 66 -2.70 6.29 5.10
C ASP A 66 -1.77 6.18 3.89
N LEU A 67 -2.04 5.22 2.99
CA LEU A 67 -1.29 5.09 1.74
C LEU A 67 -1.39 6.34 0.87
N THR A 68 -2.59 6.91 0.75
CA THR A 68 -2.83 8.10 -0.05
C THR A 68 -2.07 9.30 0.52
N GLN A 69 -2.06 9.46 1.85
CA GLN A 69 -1.29 10.51 2.52
C GLN A 69 0.21 10.34 2.35
N ALA A 70 0.72 9.10 2.44
CA ALA A 70 2.13 8.80 2.18
C ALA A 70 2.53 9.19 0.75
N LEU A 71 1.70 8.84 -0.24
CA LEU A 71 1.94 9.19 -1.65
C LEU A 71 1.86 10.69 -1.93
N GLN A 72 0.96 11.41 -1.27
CA GLN A 72 0.90 12.87 -1.36
C GLN A 72 2.15 13.51 -0.78
N THR A 73 2.58 13.03 0.40
CA THR A 73 3.79 13.52 1.08
C THR A 73 5.02 13.29 0.20
N ASP A 74 5.19 12.10 -0.35
CA ASP A 74 6.31 11.75 -1.25
C ASP A 74 6.44 12.69 -2.45
N ARG A 75 5.30 13.11 -3.03
CA ARG A 75 5.25 14.04 -4.17
C ARG A 75 5.59 15.48 -3.81
N THR A 76 5.45 15.84 -2.54
CA THR A 76 5.72 17.19 -2.05
C THR A 76 7.11 17.35 -1.45
N LEU A 77 7.81 16.24 -1.21
CA LEU A 77 9.20 16.27 -0.74
C LEU A 77 10.12 16.74 -1.90
N PRO A 78 11.06 17.66 -1.61
CA PRO A 78 11.92 18.30 -2.62
C PRO A 78 12.98 17.38 -3.21
#